data_AF-A0A2G2QWI1-F1
#
_entry.id   AF-A0A2G2QWI1-F1
#
_cell.length_a   1.000
_cell.length_b   1.000
_cell.length_c   1.000
_cell.angle_alpha   90.00
_cell.angle_beta   90.00
_cell.angle_gamma   90.00
#
_symmetry.space_group_name_H-M   'P 1'
#
loop_
_entity.id
_entity.type
_entity.pdbx_description
1 polymer ?
#
loop_
_entity_poly.entity_id
_entity_poly.type
_entity_poly.pdbx_seq_one_letter_code
_entity_poly.pdbx_strand_id
1 'polypeptide(L)'
;MGVKAINLGTHQTLSAASMATARCELSEDQDSALHSLENNIRRLNACIARATEEGLIVELTRKSRYHSSTGAAWGDQMMPMVSSKT
;
A
#
# COMPACT_ATOMS: atom_id res chain seq x y z
N MET A 1 -6.34 -16.22 40.95
CA MET A 1 -6.48 -14.81 40.52
C MET A 1 -5.13 -14.34 40.02
N GLY A 2 -4.97 -14.14 38.71
CA GLY A 2 -3.72 -13.69 38.11
C GLY A 2 -4.01 -13.19 36.70
N VAL A 3 -4.33 -11.91 36.58
CA VAL A 3 -4.57 -11.23 35.31
C VAL A 3 -3.28 -10.54 34.88
N LYS A 4 -3.07 -10.50 33.56
CA LYS A 4 -2.14 -9.69 32.74
C LYS A 4 -0.71 -10.21 32.58
N ALA A 5 -0.41 -10.63 31.35
CA ALA A 5 0.21 -9.73 30.38
C ALA A 5 -0.18 -10.20 28.96
N ILE A 6 -1.02 -9.43 28.25
CA ILE A 6 -1.14 -9.59 26.80
C ILE A 6 0.04 -8.83 26.22
N ASN A 7 0.98 -9.55 25.63
CA ASN A 7 2.13 -8.97 24.94
C ASN A 7 1.63 -8.23 23.68
N LEU A 8 1.43 -6.92 23.79
CA LEU A 8 1.11 -6.02 22.69
C LEU A 8 2.40 -5.47 22.03
N GLY A 9 3.36 -6.36 21.76
CA GLY A 9 4.54 -6.06 20.94
C GLY A 9 4.42 -6.84 19.64
N THR A 10 4.09 -6.23 18.51
CA THR A 10 5.03 -5.39 17.78
C THR A 10 4.25 -4.60 16.73
N HIS A 11 4.25 -3.27 16.81
CA HIS A 11 4.26 -2.49 15.58
C HIS A 11 5.60 -2.83 14.92
N GLN A 12 5.62 -3.85 14.06
CA GLN A 12 6.68 -3.97 13.09
C GLN A 12 6.66 -2.66 12.31
N THR A 13 7.58 -1.76 12.65
CA THR A 13 8.07 -0.79 11.70
C THR A 13 8.53 -1.61 10.51
N LEU A 14 7.70 -1.64 9.46
CA LEU A 14 8.08 -2.13 8.16
C LEU A 14 9.26 -1.24 7.73
N SER A 15 10.48 -1.64 8.13
CA SER A 15 11.72 -1.17 7.54
C SER A 15 11.49 -1.30 6.06
N ALA A 16 11.43 -0.17 5.36
CA ALA A 16 11.00 -0.03 3.97
C ALA A 16 11.37 -1.29 3.20
N ALA A 17 10.41 -2.21 3.07
CA ALA A 17 10.53 -3.28 2.13
C ALA A 17 10.49 -2.54 0.79
N SER A 18 11.67 -2.23 0.26
CA SER A 18 11.88 -2.09 -1.18
C SER A 18 11.03 -3.22 -1.75
N MET A 19 9.97 -2.87 -2.47
CA MET A 19 9.18 -3.91 -3.12
C MET A 19 10.20 -4.76 -3.87
N ALA A 20 10.23 -6.06 -3.57
CA ALA A 20 11.27 -6.94 -4.05
C ALA A 20 11.22 -6.95 -5.58
N THR A 21 12.07 -6.12 -6.20
CA THR A 21 12.25 -6.13 -7.65
C THR A 21 12.92 -7.45 -7.96
N ALA A 22 12.13 -8.41 -8.44
CA ALA A 22 12.68 -9.57 -9.11
C ALA A 22 13.65 -9.05 -10.17
N ARG A 23 14.87 -9.57 -10.11
CA ARG A 23 16.13 -9.04 -10.63
C ARG A 23 16.19 -9.02 -12.17
N CYS A 24 15.35 -8.21 -12.82
CA CYS A 24 15.51 -7.78 -14.20
C CYS A 24 16.17 -6.40 -14.23
N GLU A 25 17.06 -6.17 -15.20
CA GLU A 25 17.55 -4.82 -15.49
C GLU A 25 16.37 -3.98 -16.01
N LEU A 26 15.89 -3.06 -15.18
CA LEU A 26 14.90 -2.07 -15.56
C LEU A 26 15.57 -1.01 -16.45
N SER A 27 14.85 -0.48 -17.44
CA SER A 27 15.28 0.76 -18.07
C SER A 27 15.22 1.92 -17.06
N GLU A 28 15.97 2.99 -17.30
CA GLU A 28 15.95 4.20 -16.45
C GLU A 28 14.52 4.75 -16.26
N ASP A 29 13.71 4.74 -17.33
CA ASP A 29 12.30 5.16 -17.27
C ASP A 29 11.45 4.25 -16.38
N GLN A 30 11.66 2.92 -16.46
CA GLN A 30 10.95 1.95 -15.63
C GLN A 30 11.32 2.10 -14.16
N ASP A 31 12.60 2.31 -13.86
CA ASP A 31 13.10 2.54 -12.51
C ASP A 31 12.54 3.84 -11.92
N SER A 32 12.56 4.94 -12.68
CA SER A 32 11.97 6.22 -12.28
C SER A 32 10.46 6.12 -12.03
N ALA A 33 9.73 5.40 -12.89
CA ALA A 33 8.30 5.14 -12.71
C ALA A 33 8.02 4.30 -11.45
N LEU A 34 8.85 3.29 -11.18
CA LEU A 34 8.76 2.45 -10.00
C LEU A 34 9.02 3.26 -8.72
N HIS A 35 10.08 4.07 -8.69
CA HIS A 35 10.36 4.96 -7.57
C HIS A 35 9.22 5.95 -7.30
N SER A 36 8.61 6.49 -8.36
CA SER A 36 7.44 7.35 -8.23
C SER A 36 6.24 6.59 -7.64
N LEU A 37 6.00 5.36 -8.08
CA LEU A 37 4.95 4.49 -7.55
C LEU A 37 5.18 4.18 -6.07
N GLU A 38 6.38 3.79 -5.67
CA GLU A 38 6.74 3.52 -4.26
C GLU A 38 6.48 4.73 -3.37
N ASN A 39 6.89 5.92 -3.82
CA ASN A 39 6.65 7.16 -3.09
C ASN A 39 5.15 7.45 -2.92
N ASN A 40 4.36 7.20 -3.97
CA ASN A 40 2.91 7.40 -3.91
C ASN A 40 2.21 6.37 -3.02
N ILE A 41 2.63 5.10 -3.04
CA ILE A 41 2.12 4.06 -2.12
C ILE A 41 2.43 4.43 -0.67
N ARG A 42 3.65 4.89 -0.37
CA ARG A 42 4.01 5.33 0.98
C ARG A 42 3.13 6.48 1.46
N ARG A 43 2.87 7.46 0.59
CA ARG A 43 1.96 8.59 0.88
C ARG A 43 0.52 8.11 1.09
N LEU A 44 0.02 7.22 0.24
CA LEU A 44 -1.31 6.62 0.38
C LEU A 44 -1.46 5.91 1.74
N ASN A 45 -0.48 5.09 2.13
CA ASN A 45 -0.48 4.41 3.41
C ASN A 45 -0.50 5.39 4.59
N ALA A 46 0.23 6.50 4.51
CA ALA A 46 0.18 7.55 5.53
C ALA A 46 -1.20 8.23 5.60
N CYS A 47 -1.86 8.45 4.45
CA CYS A 47 -3.22 8.98 4.42
C CYS A 47 -4.24 8.00 5.02
N ILE A 48 -4.11 6.70 4.72
CA ILE A 48 -4.96 5.64 5.29
C ILE A 48 -4.81 5.59 6.82
N ALA A 49 -3.57 5.67 7.32
CA ALA A 49 -3.31 5.70 8.75
C ALA A 49 -4.02 6.87 9.44
N ARG A 50 -3.89 8.09 8.89
CA ARG A 50 -4.59 9.27 9.43
C ARG A 50 -6.11 9.14 9.39
N ALA A 51 -6.68 8.66 8.28
CA ALA A 51 -8.12 8.42 8.20
C ALA A 51 -8.60 7.41 9.25
N THR A 52 -7.77 6.39 9.53
CA THR A 52 -8.04 5.40 10.57
C THR A 52 -7.95 6.00 11.99
N GLU A 53 -7.01 6.91 12.23
CA GLU A 53 -6.90 7.65 13.50
C GLU A 53 -8.15 8.49 13.78
N GLU A 54 -8.81 8.99 12.73
CA GLU A 54 -10.12 9.68 12.82
C GLU A 54 -11.32 8.73 12.94
N GLY A 55 -11.08 7.42 13.13
CA GLY A 55 -12.13 6.42 13.37
C GLY A 55 -12.78 5.82 12.11
N LEU A 56 -12.22 6.08 10.92
CA LEU A 56 -12.71 5.52 9.67
C LEU A 56 -12.11 4.12 9.41
N ILE A 57 -12.90 3.26 8.78
CA ILE A 57 -12.43 2.03 8.14
C ILE A 57 -12.19 2.36 6.68
N VAL A 58 -10.98 2.09 6.19
CA VAL A 58 -10.60 2.31 4.78
C VAL A 58 -10.17 1.00 4.15
N GLU A 59 -10.89 0.58 3.12
CA GLU A 59 -10.59 -0.61 2.32
C GLU A 59 -10.25 -0.21 0.88
N LEU A 60 -9.21 -0.79 0.30
CA LEU A 60 -8.90 -0.58 -1.12
C LEU A 60 -9.49 -1.71 -1.96
N THR A 61 -10.42 -1.37 -2.85
CA THR A 61 -10.97 -2.31 -3.82
C THR A 61 -10.46 -2.00 -5.22
N ARG A 62 -10.30 -3.04 -6.04
CA ARG A 62 -9.93 -2.85 -7.44
C ARG A 62 -11.14 -2.36 -8.22
N LYS A 63 -11.03 -1.17 -8.81
CA LYS A 63 -12.04 -0.59 -9.70
C LYS A 63 -11.92 -1.13 -11.13
N SER A 64 -10.68 -1.19 -11.62
CA SER A 64 -10.36 -1.57 -13.00
C SER A 64 -8.92 -2.05 -13.08
N ARG A 65 -8.56 -2.56 -14.25
CA ARG A 65 -7.17 -2.81 -14.62
C ARG A 65 -6.80 -1.91 -15.77
N TYR A 66 -5.73 -1.14 -15.61
CA TYR A 66 -5.13 -0.44 -16.73
C TYR A 66 -4.27 -1.43 -17.50
N HIS A 67 -4.48 -1.49 -18.81
CA HIS A 67 -3.64 -2.24 -19.74
C HIS A 67 -2.86 -1.24 -20.57
N SER A 68 -1.54 -1.41 -20.63
CA SER A 68 -0.69 -0.64 -21.53
C SER A 68 -1.15 -0.81 -22.97
N SER A 69 -0.95 0.21 -23.81
CA SER A 69 -1.32 0.18 -25.23
C SER A 69 -0.59 -0.92 -26.02
N THR A 70 0.55 -1.40 -25.53
CA THR A 70 1.32 -2.50 -26.12
C THR A 70 0.86 -3.89 -25.65
N GLY A 71 -0.05 -3.96 -24.68
CA GLY A 71 -0.69 -5.19 -24.21
C GLY A 71 0.17 -6.08 -23.29
N ALA A 72 1.47 -5.83 -23.15
CA ALA A 72 2.37 -6.68 -22.37
C ALA A 72 2.33 -6.39 -20.85
N ALA A 73 2.01 -5.15 -20.46
CA ALA A 73 1.96 -4.73 -19.07
C ALA A 73 0.55 -4.28 -18.64
N TRP A 74 0.23 -4.52 -17.37
CA TRP A 74 -1.03 -4.11 -16.76
C TRP A 74 -0.83 -3.79 -15.27
N GLY A 75 -1.76 -3.01 -14.70
CA GLY A 75 -1.75 -2.66 -13.28
C GLY A 75 -3.16 -2.42 -12.75
N ASP A 76 -3.39 -2.75 -11.49
CA ASP A 76 -4.68 -2.56 -10.84
C ASP A 76 -4.88 -1.08 -10.45
N GLN A 77 -6.04 -0.53 -10.77
CA GLN A 77 -6.45 0.81 -10.33
C GLN A 77 -7.38 0.66 -9.13
N MET A 78 -6.91 1.15 -7.98
CA MET A 78 -7.60 0.99 -6.71
C MET A 78 -8.55 2.16 -6.43
N MET A 79 -9.63 1.89 -5.70
CA MET A 79 -10.57 2.87 -5.18
C MET A 79 -10.78 2.61 -3.68
N PRO A 80 -10.75 3.65 -2.82
CA PRO A 80 -11.07 3.46 -1.42
C PRO A 80 -12.58 3.30 -1.24
N MET A 81 -12.99 2.31 -0.45
CA MET A 81 -14.29 2.25 0.21
C MET A 81 -14.11 2.69 1.65
N VAL A 82 -14.92 3.65 2.09
CA VAL A 82 -14.78 4.28 3.41
C VAL A 82 -16.08 4.11 4.19
N SER A 83 -15.98 3.67 5.43
CA SER A 83 -17.12 3.56 6.36
C SER A 83 -16.70 3.97 7.77
N SER A 84 -17.66 4.34 8.62
CA SER A 84 -17.43 4.58 10.04
C SER A 84 -17.83 3.34 10.85
N LYS A 85 -17.15 3.09 11.98
CA LYS A 85 -17.72 2.17 12.99
C LYS A 85 -18.98 2.81 13.56
N THR A 86 -20.12 2.15 13.36
CA THR A 86 -21.39 2.46 14.03
C THR A 86 -21.29 2.25 15.53
#